data_AF-A0A397VM46-F1
#
_entry.id   AF-A0A397VM46-F1
#
_cell.length_a   1.000
_cell.length_b   1.000
_cell.length_c   1.000
_cell.angle_alpha   90.00
_cell.angle_beta   90.00
_cell.angle_gamma   90.00
#
_symmetry.space_group_name_H-M   'P 1'
#
loop_
_entity.id
_entity.type
_entity.pdbx_description
1 polymer ?
#
loop_
_entity_poly.entity_id
_entity_poly.type
_entity_poly.pdbx_seq_one_letter_code
_entity_poly.pdbx_strand_id
1 'polypeptide(L)'
;MLVKNDFNDLDPQKEPLEEELEEIKEYHFHVYFFQDNKKSAEAAVALREKILELTKKGFFHPVPYEIVNYEPRGSYEVWCPKEHFSRVYSWFLLHRGDLNVLVHPLTKEQAKDHSDRAVWMGASCPLDINKLIPVLRKTPRQYPDLGLGYSAPTDN
;
A
#
# COMPACT_ATOMS: atom_id res chain seq x y z
N MET A 1 -9.07 -7.59 30.95
CA MET A 1 -7.80 -7.37 31.67
C MET A 1 -6.89 -6.64 30.70
N LEU A 2 -6.80 -5.31 30.82
CA LEU A 2 -5.96 -4.49 29.95
C LEU A 2 -4.59 -4.39 30.59
N VAL A 3 -3.56 -4.90 29.93
CA VAL A 3 -2.18 -4.62 30.32
C VAL A 3 -1.94 -3.15 29.99
N LYS A 4 -1.70 -2.35 31.01
CA LYS A 4 -1.16 -1.00 30.85
C LYS A 4 0.28 -1.19 30.38
N ASN A 5 0.54 -1.02 29.09
CA ASN A 5 1.90 -0.87 28.62
C ASN A 5 2.28 0.59 28.84
N ASP A 6 3.09 0.83 29.86
CA ASP A 6 3.74 2.12 30.08
C ASP A 6 4.79 2.30 28.98
N PHE A 7 4.49 3.12 27.98
CA PHE A 7 5.32 3.38 26.78
C PHE A 7 6.63 4.17 27.06
N ASN A 8 7.12 4.19 28.30
CA ASN A 8 8.26 5.03 28.69
C ASN A 8 9.58 4.28 28.92
N ASP A 9 9.63 2.96 28.71
CA ASP A 9 10.87 2.18 28.79
C ASP A 9 11.31 1.70 27.39
N LEU A 10 11.81 2.64 26.56
CA LEU A 10 12.59 2.26 25.38
C LEU A 10 14.06 2.20 25.81
N ASP A 11 14.54 0.99 26.08
CA ASP A 11 15.97 0.71 26.27
C ASP A 11 16.68 0.88 24.91
N PRO A 12 17.57 1.88 24.75
CA PRO A 12 18.26 2.14 23.50
C PRO A 12 19.30 1.06 23.11
N GLN A 13 19.47 -0.01 23.91
CA GLN A 13 20.32 -1.15 23.57
C GLN A 13 19.55 -2.46 23.35
N LYS A 14 18.22 -2.41 23.30
CA LYS A 14 17.44 -3.63 23.08
C LYS A 14 17.56 -4.06 21.62
N GLU A 15 18.21 -5.21 21.41
CA GLU A 15 18.17 -5.91 20.12
C GLU A 15 16.72 -6.06 19.65
N PRO A 16 16.41 -5.74 18.38
CA PRO A 16 15.06 -5.86 17.86
C PRO A 16 14.59 -7.31 17.94
N LEU A 17 13.29 -7.49 18.17
CA LEU A 17 12.66 -8.80 18.08
C LEU A 17 12.76 -9.32 16.65
N GLU A 18 12.82 -10.64 16.48
CA GLU A 18 12.86 -11.26 15.14
C GLU A 18 11.64 -10.83 14.30
N GLU A 19 10.47 -10.69 14.94
CA GLU A 19 9.24 -10.21 14.32
C GLU A 19 9.34 -8.76 13.81
N GLU A 20 10.15 -7.91 14.43
CA GLU A 20 10.39 -6.53 13.96
C GLU A 20 11.26 -6.52 12.69
N LEU A 21 12.09 -7.54 12.50
CA LEU A 21 12.85 -7.74 11.25
C LEU A 21 11.95 -8.27 10.12
N GLU A 22 10.86 -8.96 10.46
CA GLU A 22 9.86 -9.49 9.52
C GLU A 22 8.75 -8.49 9.18
N GLU A 23 8.74 -7.31 9.80
CA GLU A 23 7.70 -6.31 9.60
C GLU A 23 7.63 -5.84 8.13
N ILE A 24 6.40 -5.80 7.60
CA ILE A 24 6.13 -5.25 6.27
C ILE A 24 6.31 -3.73 6.31
N LYS A 25 7.19 -3.21 5.45
CA LYS A 25 7.53 -1.77 5.44
C LYS A 25 6.83 -0.97 4.35
N GLU A 26 6.35 -1.62 3.29
CA GLU A 26 5.69 -0.96 2.17
C GLU A 26 4.50 -1.79 1.68
N TYR A 27 3.52 -1.10 1.12
CA TYR A 27 2.27 -1.66 0.61
C TYR A 27 1.89 -0.99 -0.70
N HIS A 28 1.10 -1.70 -1.51
CA HIS A 28 0.40 -1.15 -2.65
C HIS A 28 -1.09 -1.18 -2.44
N PHE A 29 -1.75 -0.15 -2.94
CA PHE A 29 -3.18 -0.05 -3.11
C PHE A 29 -3.46 0.05 -4.61
N HIS A 30 -3.98 -1.01 -5.23
CA HIS A 30 -4.41 -1.00 -6.63
C HIS A 30 -5.88 -0.66 -6.70
N VAL A 31 -6.20 0.51 -7.24
CA VAL A 31 -7.57 0.95 -7.47
C VAL A 31 -8.04 0.40 -8.80
N TYR A 32 -9.09 -0.41 -8.80
CA TYR A 32 -9.71 -0.96 -9.99
C TYR A 32 -10.99 -0.20 -10.36
N PHE A 33 -11.19 0.00 -11.66
CA PHE A 33 -12.37 0.65 -12.22
C PHE A 33 -12.78 0.00 -13.55
N PHE A 34 -14.04 0.22 -13.93
CA PHE A 34 -14.57 -0.21 -15.22
C PHE A 34 -14.27 0.88 -16.26
N GLN A 35 -13.32 0.63 -17.16
CA GLN A 35 -12.85 1.61 -18.15
C GLN A 35 -13.91 1.97 -19.21
N ASP A 36 -14.84 1.05 -19.46
CA ASP A 36 -16.00 1.22 -20.35
C ASP A 36 -17.19 1.93 -19.66
N ASN A 37 -17.12 2.14 -18.34
CA ASN A 37 -18.11 2.88 -17.57
C ASN A 37 -17.58 4.27 -17.22
N LYS A 38 -18.11 5.29 -17.88
CA LYS A 38 -17.71 6.70 -17.69
C LYS A 38 -17.73 7.13 -16.21
N LYS A 39 -18.78 6.79 -15.46
CA LYS A 39 -18.89 7.15 -14.03
C LYS A 39 -17.78 6.48 -13.19
N SER A 40 -17.49 5.21 -13.46
CA SER A 40 -16.42 4.49 -12.76
C SER A 40 -15.04 5.06 -13.07
N ALA A 41 -14.77 5.38 -14.35
CA ALA A 41 -13.51 5.98 -14.77
C ALA A 41 -13.31 7.38 -14.17
N GLU A 42 -14.34 8.23 -14.20
CA GLU A 42 -14.31 9.57 -13.60
C GLU A 42 -14.10 9.51 -12.08
N ALA A 43 -14.74 8.55 -11.39
CA ALA A 43 -14.51 8.35 -9.95
C ALA A 43 -13.05 7.95 -9.65
N ALA A 44 -12.45 7.09 -10.47
CA ALA A 44 -11.06 6.67 -10.31
C ALA A 44 -10.08 7.83 -10.51
N VAL A 45 -10.31 8.68 -11.52
CA VAL A 45 -9.53 9.90 -11.75
C VAL A 45 -9.65 10.85 -10.56
N ALA A 46 -10.88 11.14 -10.12
CA ALA A 46 -11.13 12.03 -8.99
C ALA A 46 -10.47 11.53 -7.68
N LEU A 47 -10.52 10.22 -7.43
CA LEU A 47 -9.85 9.61 -6.27
C LEU A 47 -8.33 9.80 -6.34
N ARG A 48 -7.72 9.52 -7.50
CA ARG A 48 -6.28 9.68 -7.72
C ARG A 48 -5.84 11.14 -7.54
N GLU A 49 -6.58 12.09 -8.12
CA GLU A 49 -6.32 13.52 -7.96
C GLU A 49 -6.41 13.95 -6.50
N LYS A 50 -7.38 13.42 -5.76
CA LYS A 50 -7.53 13.73 -4.34
C LYS A 50 -6.37 13.21 -3.49
N ILE A 51 -5.84 12.02 -3.80
CA ILE A 51 -4.62 11.50 -3.16
C ILE A 51 -3.46 12.46 -3.40
N LEU A 52 -3.22 12.86 -4.66
CA LEU A 52 -2.14 13.80 -4.99
C LEU A 52 -2.30 15.15 -4.28
N GLU A 53 -3.52 15.68 -4.19
CA GLU A 53 -3.81 16.91 -3.45
C GLU A 53 -3.44 16.77 -1.95
N LEU A 54 -3.87 15.68 -1.31
CA LEU A 54 -3.62 15.44 0.11
C LEU A 54 -2.15 15.16 0.42
N THR A 55 -1.43 14.48 -0.48
CA THR A 55 0.02 14.28 -0.38
C THR A 55 0.75 15.62 -0.46
N LYS A 56 0.39 16.49 -1.42
CA LYS A 56 0.97 17.85 -1.52
C LYS A 56 0.71 18.72 -0.30
N LYS A 57 -0.40 18.49 0.40
CA LYS A 57 -0.75 19.16 1.66
C LYS A 57 -0.07 18.55 2.90
N GLY A 58 0.72 17.48 2.73
CA GLY A 58 1.40 16.80 3.84
C GLY A 58 0.45 16.02 4.76
N PHE A 59 -0.77 15.71 4.31
CA PHE A 59 -1.71 14.92 5.13
C PHE A 59 -1.21 13.48 5.31
N PHE A 60 -0.60 12.92 4.28
CA PHE A 60 0.04 11.61 4.24
C PHE A 60 1.09 11.57 3.11
N HIS A 61 1.89 10.50 3.00
CA HIS A 61 2.90 10.36 1.92
C HIS A 61 2.74 9.14 0.97
N PRO A 62 1.53 8.66 0.63
CA PRO A 62 1.38 7.71 -0.46
C PRO A 62 1.68 8.37 -1.82
N VAL A 63 2.17 7.56 -2.77
CA VAL A 63 2.53 8.02 -4.12
C VAL A 63 1.75 7.21 -5.17
N PRO A 64 0.78 7.84 -5.86
CA PRO A 64 0.15 7.22 -7.02
C PRO A 64 1.17 7.05 -8.14
N TYR A 65 1.25 5.85 -8.70
CA TYR A 65 2.03 5.59 -9.90
C TYR A 65 1.51 6.41 -11.09
N GLU A 66 2.42 6.79 -11.98
CA GLU A 66 2.09 7.59 -13.17
C GLU A 66 1.31 6.77 -14.21
N ILE A 67 1.62 5.48 -14.31
CA ILE A 67 1.03 4.57 -15.28
C ILE A 67 -0.35 4.13 -14.79
N VAL A 68 -1.35 4.28 -15.67
CA VAL A 68 -2.70 3.73 -15.51
C VAL A 68 -2.85 2.61 -16.53
N ASN A 69 -3.18 1.41 -16.06
CA ASN A 69 -3.52 0.28 -16.90
C ASN A 69 -4.98 0.39 -17.33
N TYR A 70 -5.31 0.03 -18.57
CA TYR A 70 -6.68 0.05 -19.08
C TYR A 70 -7.19 -1.35 -19.45
N GLU A 71 -6.32 -2.37 -19.43
CA GLU A 71 -6.64 -3.74 -19.84
C GLU A 71 -6.09 -4.76 -18.84
N PRO A 72 -6.83 -5.85 -18.53
CA PRO A 72 -8.21 -6.14 -18.95
C PRO A 72 -9.27 -5.32 -18.18
N ARG A 73 -8.86 -4.65 -17.10
CA ARG A 73 -9.65 -3.67 -16.37
C ARG A 73 -8.80 -2.43 -16.13
N GLY A 74 -9.44 -1.28 -16.04
CA GLY A 74 -8.82 -0.07 -15.56
C GLY A 74 -8.19 -0.26 -14.18
N SER A 75 -6.91 0.07 -14.00
CA SER A 75 -6.29 0.15 -12.68
C SER A 75 -5.16 1.16 -12.58
N TYR A 76 -4.91 1.65 -11.38
CA TYR A 76 -3.67 2.35 -11.04
C TYR A 76 -3.19 1.95 -9.64
N GLU A 77 -1.89 2.03 -9.45
CA GLU A 77 -1.21 1.67 -8.21
C GLU A 77 -0.96 2.92 -7.35
N VAL A 78 -1.04 2.76 -6.03
CA VAL A 78 -0.64 3.75 -5.04
C VAL A 78 0.29 3.08 -4.05
N TRP A 79 1.55 3.51 -4.04
CA TRP A 79 2.51 3.09 -3.04
C TRP A 79 2.23 3.75 -1.69
N CYS A 80 2.37 3.00 -0.61
CA CYS A 80 2.19 3.46 0.75
C CYS A 80 3.25 2.87 1.68
N PRO A 81 4.03 3.69 2.38
CA PRO A 81 4.96 3.20 3.39
C PRO A 81 4.22 2.91 4.71
N LYS A 82 4.77 2.01 5.55
CA LYS A 82 4.12 1.55 6.80
C LYS A 82 3.73 2.69 7.73
N GLU A 83 4.54 3.74 7.78
CA GLU A 83 4.39 4.94 8.60
C GLU A 83 3.09 5.68 8.31
N HIS A 84 2.56 5.53 7.10
CA HIS A 84 1.30 6.14 6.67
C HIS A 84 0.16 5.13 6.46
N PHE A 85 0.41 3.84 6.64
CA PHE A 85 -0.55 2.78 6.28
C PHE A 85 -1.90 2.96 6.94
N SER A 86 -1.95 3.13 8.27
CA SER A 86 -3.22 3.25 9.01
C SER A 86 -4.06 4.44 8.54
N ARG A 87 -3.41 5.58 8.25
CA ARG A 87 -4.06 6.79 7.74
C ARG A 87 -4.55 6.61 6.31
N VAL A 88 -3.73 6.05 5.44
CA VAL A 88 -4.09 5.77 4.03
C VAL A 88 -5.24 4.77 3.97
N TYR A 89 -5.13 3.65 4.69
CA TYR A 89 -6.16 2.61 4.76
C TYR A 89 -7.49 3.18 5.25
N SER A 90 -7.48 3.93 6.35
CA SER A 90 -8.69 4.59 6.88
C SER A 90 -9.30 5.58 5.89
N TRP A 91 -8.47 6.35 5.18
CA TRP A 91 -8.94 7.29 4.18
C TRP A 91 -9.60 6.57 2.99
N PHE A 92 -9.00 5.50 2.47
CA PHE A 92 -9.60 4.71 1.40
C PHE A 92 -10.95 4.11 1.79
N LEU A 93 -11.08 3.59 3.03
CA LEU A 93 -12.36 3.07 3.54
C LEU A 93 -13.49 4.10 3.44
N LEU A 94 -13.19 5.37 3.73
CA LEU A 94 -14.18 6.45 3.74
C LEU A 94 -14.41 7.09 2.36
N HIS A 95 -13.41 7.09 1.48
CA HIS A 95 -13.40 7.96 0.29
C HIS A 95 -13.37 7.25 -1.06
N ARG A 96 -13.10 5.94 -1.12
CA ARG A 96 -13.02 5.22 -2.41
C ARG A 96 -14.36 5.10 -3.17
N GLY A 97 -15.48 5.41 -2.53
CA GLY A 97 -16.82 5.21 -3.10
C GLY A 97 -17.08 3.74 -3.45
N ASP A 98 -17.48 3.49 -4.70
CA ASP A 98 -17.79 2.15 -5.22
C ASP A 98 -16.58 1.46 -5.86
N LEU A 99 -15.39 2.07 -5.82
CA LEU A 99 -14.17 1.50 -6.41
C LEU A 99 -13.65 0.34 -5.57
N ASN A 100 -13.21 -0.71 -6.26
CA ASN A 100 -12.58 -1.87 -5.62
C ASN A 100 -11.08 -1.62 -5.48
N VAL A 101 -10.51 -1.95 -4.32
CA VAL A 101 -9.09 -1.73 -4.05
C VAL A 101 -8.44 -3.00 -3.54
N LEU A 102 -7.44 -3.49 -4.25
CA LEU A 102 -6.55 -4.55 -3.79
C LEU A 102 -5.44 -3.90 -2.96
N VAL A 103 -5.25 -4.37 -1.74
CA VAL A 103 -4.16 -3.94 -0.86
C VAL A 103 -3.25 -5.13 -0.60
N HIS A 104 -1.95 -4.97 -0.84
CA HIS A 104 -0.99 -6.04 -0.59
C HIS A 104 0.36 -5.51 -0.09
N PRO A 105 1.14 -6.33 0.64
CA PRO A 105 2.49 -5.95 1.06
C PRO A 105 3.51 -5.95 -0.10
N LEU A 106 4.65 -5.32 0.11
CA LEU A 106 5.77 -5.26 -0.85
C LEU A 106 6.97 -6.08 -0.37
N THR A 107 6.84 -7.40 -0.36
CA THR A 107 7.95 -8.29 -0.02
C THR A 107 8.69 -8.78 -1.27
N LYS A 108 9.64 -9.70 -1.10
CA LYS A 108 10.23 -10.41 -2.24
C LYS A 108 9.25 -11.42 -2.85
N GLU A 109 8.28 -11.93 -2.10
CA GLU A 109 7.38 -12.99 -2.56
C GLU A 109 6.19 -12.41 -3.32
N GLN A 110 6.46 -11.72 -4.44
CA GLN A 110 5.48 -10.94 -5.18
C GLN A 110 4.20 -11.74 -5.51
N ALA A 111 4.29 -13.01 -5.92
CA ALA A 111 3.08 -13.80 -6.20
C ALA A 111 2.22 -14.03 -4.94
N LYS A 112 2.85 -14.38 -3.79
CA LYS A 112 2.14 -14.55 -2.52
C LYS A 112 1.59 -13.24 -1.98
N ASP A 113 2.31 -12.14 -2.21
CA ASP A 113 1.85 -10.81 -1.82
C ASP A 113 0.52 -10.48 -2.52
N HIS A 114 0.40 -10.78 -3.83
CA HIS A 114 -0.81 -10.54 -4.60
C HIS A 114 -1.90 -11.60 -4.43
N SER A 115 -1.59 -12.78 -3.87
CA SER A 115 -2.55 -13.85 -3.60
C SER A 115 -2.91 -13.93 -2.12
N ASP A 116 -2.08 -14.61 -1.33
CA ASP A 116 -2.42 -15.11 -0.01
C ASP A 116 -2.40 -14.00 1.05
N ARG A 117 -1.59 -12.96 0.80
CA ARG A 117 -1.42 -11.81 1.71
C ARG A 117 -2.22 -10.59 1.27
N ALA A 118 -2.93 -10.68 0.16
CA ALA A 118 -3.71 -9.57 -0.34
C ALA A 118 -5.07 -9.48 0.35
N VAL A 119 -5.56 -8.25 0.50
CA VAL A 119 -6.91 -7.96 1.00
C VAL A 119 -7.64 -7.05 0.02
N TRP A 120 -8.96 -7.17 -0.04
CA TRP A 120 -9.80 -6.37 -0.92
C TRP A 120 -10.72 -5.45 -0.12
N MET A 121 -10.75 -4.16 -0.51
CA MET A 121 -11.82 -3.24 -0.13
C MET A 121 -12.87 -3.21 -1.23
N GLY A 122 -14.07 -3.71 -0.95
CA GLY A 122 -15.11 -3.92 -1.96
C GLY A 122 -15.07 -5.35 -2.52
N ALA A 123 -15.55 -5.52 -3.74
CA ALA A 123 -15.56 -6.82 -4.41
C ALA A 123 -14.15 -7.17 -4.94
N SER A 124 -13.74 -8.42 -4.73
CA SER A 124 -12.50 -8.94 -5.29
C SER A 124 -12.62 -9.19 -6.79
N CYS A 125 -11.53 -8.96 -7.52
CA CYS A 125 -11.39 -9.37 -8.92
C CYS A 125 -10.40 -10.54 -9.04
N PRO A 126 -10.67 -11.54 -9.90
CA PRO A 126 -9.68 -12.56 -10.22
C PRO A 126 -8.41 -11.93 -10.80
N LEU A 127 -7.26 -12.34 -10.28
CA LEU A 127 -5.94 -11.92 -10.75
C LEU A 127 -5.26 -13.11 -11.43
N ASP A 128 -4.58 -12.84 -12.53
CA ASP A 128 -3.72 -13.85 -13.18
C ASP A 128 -2.34 -13.84 -12.54
N ILE A 129 -2.22 -14.55 -11.41
CA ILE A 129 -0.99 -14.62 -10.60
C ILE A 129 0.20 -15.18 -11.39
N ASN A 130 -0.04 -15.98 -12.44
CA ASN A 130 1.02 -16.56 -13.27
C ASN A 130 1.80 -15.51 -14.09
N LYS A 131 1.28 -14.29 -14.21
CA LYS A 131 1.98 -13.16 -14.85
C LYS A 131 2.98 -12.48 -13.92
N LEU A 132 2.98 -12.81 -12.63
CA LEU A 132 3.87 -12.23 -11.63
C LEU A 132 5.15 -13.07 -11.49
N ILE A 133 6.23 -12.43 -11.05
CA ILE A 133 7.43 -13.15 -10.65
C ILE A 133 7.14 -13.77 -9.27
N PRO A 134 7.32 -15.08 -9.05
CA PRO A 134 7.01 -15.68 -7.75
C PRO A 134 7.81 -15.07 -6.59
N VAL A 135 9.13 -14.92 -6.81
CA VAL A 135 10.06 -14.34 -5.85
C VAL A 135 11.05 -13.41 -6.56
N LEU A 136 11.09 -12.15 -6.16
CA LEU A 136 12.02 -11.13 -6.64
C LEU A 136 13.42 -11.37 -6.08
N ARG A 137 14.45 -10.99 -6.85
CA ARG A 137 15.86 -11.08 -6.41
C ARG A 137 16.17 -10.18 -5.21
N LYS A 138 15.49 -9.04 -5.10
CA LYS A 138 15.67 -8.04 -4.04
C LYS A 138 14.30 -7.53 -3.60
N THR A 139 14.22 -7.07 -2.35
CA THR A 139 13.00 -6.42 -1.84
C THR A 139 12.75 -5.16 -2.67
N PRO A 140 11.52 -4.93 -3.16
CA PRO A 140 11.19 -3.75 -3.94
C PRO A 140 11.22 -2.53 -3.01
N ARG A 141 12.33 -1.79 -3.03
CA ARG A 141 12.46 -0.51 -2.33
C ARG A 141 12.02 0.60 -3.29
N GLN A 142 10.80 1.09 -3.13
CA GLN A 142 10.27 2.17 -3.97
C GLN A 142 10.46 3.53 -3.27
N TYR A 143 10.66 4.59 -4.06
CA TYR A 143 10.79 5.98 -3.57
C TYR A 143 11.84 6.20 -2.46
N PRO A 144 13.11 5.81 -2.67
CA PRO A 144 14.14 5.90 -1.63
C PRO A 144 14.40 7.30 -1.10
N ASP A 145 14.20 8.32 -1.94
CA ASP A 145 14.42 9.73 -1.59
C ASP A 145 13.47 10.24 -0.50
N LEU A 146 12.36 9.53 -0.23
CA LEU A 146 11.43 9.87 0.84
C LEU A 146 11.92 9.44 2.23
N GLY A 147 12.88 8.52 2.31
CA GLY A 147 13.37 8.02 3.61
C GLY A 147 12.29 7.33 4.45
N LEU A 148 11.33 6.67 3.80
CA LEU A 148 10.22 5.94 4.41
C LEU A 148 10.25 4.46 4.03
N GLY A 149 9.49 3.60 4.73
CA GLY A 149 9.35 2.20 4.37
C GLY A 149 10.68 1.43 4.41
N TYR A 150 11.06 0.75 3.31
CA TYR A 150 12.34 0.04 3.24
C TYR A 150 13.56 0.96 3.13
N SER A 151 13.34 2.28 3.08
CA SER A 151 14.37 3.32 3.07
C SER A 151 14.39 4.16 4.35
N ALA A 152 13.52 3.86 5.31
CA ALA A 152 13.57 4.49 6.63
C ALA A 152 14.92 4.19 7.31
N PRO A 153 15.46 5.14 8.10
CA PRO A 153 16.60 4.87 8.96
C PRO A 153 16.31 3.64 9.82
N THR A 154 17.32 2.79 10.02
CA THR A 154 17.26 1.83 11.12
C THR A 154 17.37 2.64 12.39
N ASP A 155 16.40 2.49 13.31
CA ASP A 155 16.57 2.97 14.67
C ASP A 155 17.84 2.28 15.22
N ASN A 156 18.90 3.07 15.41
CA ASN A 156 20.19 2.63 15.95
C ASN A 156 20.23 2.84 17.46
#